data_AF-A0A914U7H2-F1
#
_entry.id   AF-A0A914U7H2-F1
#
_cell.length_a   1.000
_cell.length_b   1.000
_cell.length_c   1.000
_cell.angle_alpha   90.00
_cell.angle_beta   90.00
_cell.angle_gamma   90.00
#
_symmetry.space_group_name_H-M   'P 1'
#
loop_
_entity.id
_entity.type
_entity.pdbx_description
1 polymer ?
#
loop_
_entity_poly.entity_id
_entity_poly.type
_entity_poly.pdbx_seq_one_letter_code
_entity_poly.pdbx_strand_id
1 'polypeptide(L)'
;MRKPKTSSASLGSGSGSGVGRVTLTHASSNATSFSSSSSPRTSTGYHGLTKMGHGIDIEKTCIAMEKGHKVCKLQLLKKWEPVYKKISLNRDTRQLVLSKWEPTTTTIIRTSKQALDLRWIKEVQTVHYKTTQMNIEDKWKKDKEIRRLDSELLLDISYGTSFVLSHWILLFETKDACKLWNQGINHLMMENLHASHYLQVERWLRKQFYSLLAPDADGITMKQMKPFVQTTLQYKVQSKELQEISEGEMGFEAFALAVHRLLNFDALFDALYHNTVQHINRRVTLDHFAAFLNNEQQDEWATNKEQISEFLRGYLREVDLSRDCIDPYLTCEEFIDYLFSPENAVFDPINEKVTHDMNQPLTNYWIASSHNTYLTGDQIKSESSLDAYARSLVMGCRCIELDCWDGSKKAGGECNDIVIYHGYTMTSKLNLRDVLYTIRHYAFVTSEYPVILSIEDNCSVPFQRLMAQEIKEALGEYLLTSPLSKDETHLPSPAALRKKIILKHKKLQLENDNISLQSIDDGMLLILNNKCNIF
;
A
#
# COMPACT_ATOMS: atom_id res chain seq x y z
N MET A 1 9.57 44.69 -2.24
CA MET A 1 10.80 44.29 -2.97
C MET A 1 12.02 44.81 -2.23
N ARG A 2 12.68 43.95 -1.46
CA ARG A 2 14.02 44.18 -0.86
C ARG A 2 14.81 42.89 -1.04
N LYS A 3 15.94 42.98 -1.77
CA LYS A 3 16.88 41.87 -2.02
C LYS A 3 17.69 41.56 -0.75
N PRO A 4 18.07 40.31 -0.47
CA PRO A 4 19.06 39.98 0.56
C PRO A 4 20.48 40.12 0.00
N LYS A 5 21.40 40.60 0.85
CA LYS A 5 22.84 40.66 0.63
C LYS A 5 23.45 39.28 0.84
N THR A 6 24.30 38.87 -0.10
CA THR A 6 25.20 37.73 0.02
C THR A 6 26.49 38.14 0.74
N SER A 7 26.95 37.32 1.67
CA SER A 7 28.31 37.38 2.22
C SER A 7 28.97 36.02 2.03
N SER A 8 29.95 35.99 1.13
CA SER A 8 30.88 34.90 0.91
C SER A 8 31.95 34.89 2.00
N ALA A 9 32.14 33.76 2.67
CA ALA A 9 33.30 33.50 3.52
C ALA A 9 34.23 32.52 2.81
N SER A 10 35.45 32.98 2.54
CA SER A 10 36.58 32.19 2.05
C SER A 10 37.27 31.56 3.25
N LEU A 11 37.59 30.27 3.16
CA LEU A 11 38.44 29.57 4.13
C LEU A 11 39.71 29.11 3.40
N GLY A 12 40.83 29.64 3.89
CA GLY A 12 42.17 29.40 3.39
C GLY A 12 42.73 28.03 3.79
N SER A 13 43.72 27.63 3.01
CA SER A 13 44.58 26.47 3.16
C SER A 13 45.47 26.56 4.41
N GLY A 14 45.60 25.44 5.12
CA GLY A 14 46.55 25.26 6.23
C GLY A 14 46.84 23.77 6.43
N SER A 15 48.08 23.39 6.14
CA SER A 15 48.67 22.06 6.22
C SER A 15 49.09 21.66 7.63
N GLY A 16 49.01 20.36 7.95
CA GLY A 16 50.02 19.68 8.79
C GLY A 16 49.52 18.77 9.92
N SER A 17 49.96 17.50 9.84
CA SER A 17 50.05 16.44 10.89
C SER A 17 48.72 15.91 11.46
N GLY A 18 48.44 14.62 11.59
CA GLY A 18 49.21 13.38 11.46
C GLY A 18 48.64 12.41 12.49
N VAL A 19 47.92 11.36 12.08
CA VAL A 19 47.45 10.30 13.01
C VAL A 19 47.38 8.94 12.32
N GLY A 20 48.23 8.04 12.83
CA GLY A 20 48.03 6.60 13.05
C GLY A 20 47.16 5.77 12.10
N ARG A 21 47.82 4.98 11.26
CA ARG A 21 47.27 3.81 10.57
C ARG A 21 47.15 2.66 11.58
N VAL A 22 45.94 2.30 12.00
CA VAL A 22 45.70 1.07 12.77
C VAL A 22 45.29 -0.03 11.79
N THR A 23 46.21 -0.97 11.58
CA THR A 23 46.01 -2.22 10.86
C THR A 23 45.31 -3.20 11.82
N LEU A 24 44.06 -3.57 11.53
CA LEU A 24 43.41 -4.71 12.18
C LEU A 24 43.51 -5.92 11.26
N THR A 25 44.42 -6.82 11.64
CA THR A 25 44.57 -8.17 11.11
C THR A 25 43.43 -9.04 11.61
N HIS A 26 42.55 -9.53 10.72
CA HIS A 26 41.61 -10.58 11.07
C HIS A 26 42.33 -11.94 11.03
N ALA A 27 42.41 -12.56 12.20
CA ALA A 27 42.86 -13.92 12.39
C ALA A 27 41.82 -14.90 11.83
N SER A 28 42.33 -15.88 11.08
CA SER A 28 41.60 -17.06 10.63
C SER A 28 41.27 -17.98 11.81
N SER A 29 40.00 -18.33 11.97
CA SER A 29 39.60 -19.44 12.82
C SER A 29 38.52 -20.27 12.13
N ASN A 30 38.98 -21.45 11.67
CA ASN A 30 38.30 -22.72 11.51
C ASN A 30 36.82 -22.74 11.10
N ALA A 31 36.66 -23.25 9.88
CA ALA A 31 35.44 -23.78 9.31
C ALA A 31 34.82 -24.87 10.20
N THR A 32 33.55 -24.68 10.53
CA THR A 32 32.59 -25.76 10.78
C THR A 32 31.44 -25.58 9.81
N SER A 33 31.30 -26.56 8.93
CA SER A 33 30.30 -26.70 7.88
C SER A 33 28.87 -26.59 8.41
N PHE A 34 28.15 -25.56 8.01
CA PHE A 34 26.70 -25.56 7.96
C PHE A 34 26.27 -25.31 6.52
N SER A 35 25.61 -26.31 5.94
CA SER A 35 25.00 -26.30 4.62
C SER A 35 23.92 -25.22 4.54
N SER A 36 24.19 -24.12 3.84
CA SER A 36 23.20 -23.09 3.50
C SER A 36 22.53 -23.44 2.17
N SER A 37 21.44 -24.21 2.23
CA SER A 37 20.45 -24.27 1.15
C SER A 37 19.54 -23.05 1.26
N SER A 38 19.87 -21.97 0.55
CA SER A 38 19.03 -20.77 0.45
C SER A 38 18.34 -20.71 -0.91
N SER A 39 17.26 -21.48 -1.04
CA SER A 39 16.13 -21.06 -1.88
C SER A 39 15.35 -19.99 -1.11
N PRO A 40 14.75 -18.98 -1.75
CA PRO A 40 13.94 -17.99 -1.05
C PRO A 40 12.63 -18.63 -0.59
N ARG A 41 12.63 -19.21 0.61
CA ARG A 41 11.43 -19.50 1.40
C ARG A 41 11.53 -18.79 2.74
N THR A 42 11.05 -17.56 2.78
CA THR A 42 10.50 -16.84 3.93
C THR A 42 9.63 -15.70 3.37
N SER A 43 8.45 -15.34 3.89
CA SER A 43 7.98 -15.47 5.26
C SER A 43 6.46 -15.36 5.35
N THR A 44 5.94 -16.13 6.31
CA THR A 44 4.77 -15.86 7.15
C THR A 44 4.52 -14.37 7.40
N GLY A 45 3.28 -13.94 7.15
CA GLY A 45 2.81 -12.58 7.42
C GLY A 45 1.41 -12.21 6.91
N TYR A 46 0.63 -13.14 6.32
CA TYR A 46 -0.81 -12.97 6.02
C TYR A 46 -1.61 -14.26 6.33
N HIS A 47 -1.25 -14.98 7.39
CA HIS A 47 -2.01 -16.16 7.85
C HIS A 47 -3.19 -15.79 8.76
N GLY A 48 -4.02 -14.87 8.27
CA GLY A 48 -5.36 -14.60 8.80
C GLY A 48 -6.50 -14.85 7.80
N LEU A 49 -6.20 -15.13 6.52
CA LEU A 49 -7.22 -15.36 5.48
C LEU A 49 -7.04 -16.65 4.65
N THR A 50 -5.98 -17.43 4.89
CA THR A 50 -5.75 -18.70 4.20
C THR A 50 -6.32 -19.88 4.99
N LYS A 51 -7.64 -19.93 5.09
CA LYS A 51 -8.43 -21.17 5.19
C LYS A 51 -9.70 -21.03 4.35
N MET A 52 -9.56 -20.64 3.08
CA MET A 52 -10.58 -20.96 2.08
C MET A 52 -10.20 -22.28 1.40
N GLY A 53 -10.39 -23.37 2.13
CA GLY A 53 -10.49 -24.69 1.54
C GLY A 53 -11.85 -24.85 0.88
N HIS A 54 -12.00 -24.32 -0.33
CA HIS A 54 -12.85 -24.83 -1.40
C HIS A 54 -12.41 -24.12 -2.69
N GLY A 55 -11.98 -24.90 -3.68
CA GLY A 55 -11.37 -24.42 -4.91
C GLY A 55 -12.26 -23.42 -5.64
N ILE A 56 -11.92 -22.14 -5.51
CA ILE A 56 -12.43 -21.10 -6.40
C ILE A 56 -11.63 -21.25 -7.69
N ASP A 57 -12.33 -21.53 -8.77
CA ASP A 57 -11.77 -21.53 -10.11
C ASP A 57 -11.59 -20.06 -10.53
N ILE A 58 -10.39 -19.53 -10.28
CA ILE A 58 -10.02 -18.13 -10.56
C ILE A 58 -10.24 -17.79 -12.04
N GLU A 59 -10.00 -18.73 -12.95
CA GLU A 59 -10.20 -18.51 -14.37
C GLU A 59 -11.69 -18.29 -14.66
N LYS A 60 -12.58 -19.13 -14.10
CA LYS A 60 -14.04 -18.89 -14.19
C LYS A 60 -14.44 -17.56 -13.58
N THR A 61 -13.84 -17.16 -12.46
CA THR A 61 -14.09 -15.85 -11.83
C THR A 61 -13.67 -14.70 -12.75
N CYS A 62 -12.49 -14.76 -13.35
CA CYS A 62 -12.01 -13.75 -14.29
C CYS A 62 -12.91 -13.65 -15.53
N ILE A 63 -13.29 -14.79 -16.12
CA ILE A 63 -14.22 -14.84 -17.25
C ILE A 63 -15.58 -14.20 -16.89
N ALA A 64 -16.09 -14.46 -15.69
CA ALA A 64 -17.33 -13.84 -15.22
C ALA A 64 -17.18 -12.32 -15.00
N MET A 65 -16.02 -11.87 -14.51
CA MET A 65 -15.71 -10.44 -14.35
C MET A 65 -15.56 -9.74 -15.70
N GLU A 66 -14.98 -10.37 -16.72
CA GLU A 66 -14.87 -9.84 -18.09
C GLU A 66 -16.25 -9.71 -18.74
N LYS A 67 -17.11 -10.73 -18.61
CA LYS A 67 -18.52 -10.66 -19.03
C LYS A 67 -19.25 -9.51 -18.35
N GLY A 68 -18.90 -9.22 -17.11
CA GLY A 68 -19.36 -8.09 -16.33
C GLY A 68 -20.73 -8.28 -15.65
N HIS A 69 -21.00 -7.44 -14.66
CA HIS A 69 -22.21 -7.51 -13.83
C HIS A 69 -22.88 -6.14 -13.75
N LYS A 70 -24.20 -6.14 -13.51
CA LYS A 70 -24.95 -4.90 -13.27
C LYS A 70 -24.71 -4.43 -11.84
N VAL A 71 -24.38 -3.15 -11.71
CA VAL A 71 -24.16 -2.49 -10.41
C VAL A 71 -24.77 -1.10 -10.38
N CYS A 72 -25.10 -0.61 -9.20
CA CYS A 72 -25.39 0.81 -8.96
C CYS A 72 -24.24 1.42 -8.16
N LYS A 73 -23.64 2.51 -8.66
CA LYS A 73 -22.60 3.24 -7.91
C LYS A 73 -23.25 4.22 -6.94
N LEU A 74 -22.92 4.11 -5.67
CA LEU A 74 -23.45 4.94 -4.59
C LEU A 74 -22.45 6.04 -4.19
N GLN A 75 -22.97 7.11 -3.59
CA GLN A 75 -22.18 8.16 -2.95
C GLN A 75 -22.67 8.33 -1.51
N LEU A 76 -21.74 8.37 -0.55
CA LEU A 76 -22.06 8.54 0.86
C LEU A 76 -22.71 9.90 1.13
N LEU A 77 -23.68 9.89 2.05
CA LEU A 77 -24.39 11.04 2.58
C LEU A 77 -25.07 11.90 1.51
N LYS A 78 -25.31 11.34 0.32
CA LYS A 78 -25.99 12.00 -0.78
C LYS A 78 -27.29 11.29 -1.09
N LYS A 79 -28.24 12.06 -1.64
CA LYS A 79 -29.50 11.50 -2.11
C LYS A 79 -29.22 10.42 -3.14
N TRP A 80 -29.82 9.26 -2.94
CA TRP A 80 -29.68 8.16 -3.85
C TRP A 80 -30.51 8.40 -5.11
N GLU A 81 -29.82 8.42 -6.26
CA GLU A 81 -30.42 8.44 -7.59
C GLU A 81 -29.81 7.27 -8.37
N PRO A 82 -30.53 6.15 -8.52
CA PRO A 82 -29.93 4.92 -9.02
C PRO A 82 -29.53 5.05 -10.49
N VAL A 83 -28.22 5.05 -10.73
CA VAL A 83 -27.64 4.98 -12.07
C VAL A 83 -26.95 3.63 -12.22
N TYR A 84 -27.62 2.72 -12.93
CA TYR A 84 -27.10 1.38 -13.20
C TYR A 84 -26.00 1.43 -14.26
N LYS A 85 -24.92 0.72 -13.96
CA LYS A 85 -23.74 0.56 -14.81
C LYS A 85 -23.41 -0.92 -14.94
N LYS A 86 -22.65 -1.24 -15.98
CA LYS A 86 -21.95 -2.53 -16.08
C LYS A 86 -20.56 -2.34 -15.51
N ILE A 87 -20.19 -3.14 -14.50
CA ILE A 87 -18.79 -3.32 -14.10
C ILE A 87 -18.20 -4.51 -14.85
N SER A 88 -17.04 -4.34 -15.46
CA SER A 88 -16.31 -5.41 -16.15
C SER A 88 -14.81 -5.31 -15.91
N LEU A 89 -14.11 -6.45 -15.95
CA LEU A 89 -12.65 -6.52 -15.97
C LEU A 89 -12.15 -6.42 -17.40
N ASN A 90 -11.15 -5.56 -17.64
CA ASN A 90 -10.27 -5.67 -18.80
C ASN A 90 -9.01 -6.40 -18.31
N ARG A 91 -8.82 -7.65 -18.76
CA ARG A 91 -7.72 -8.51 -18.34
C ARG A 91 -6.38 -8.01 -18.85
N ASP A 92 -6.33 -7.62 -20.12
CA ASP A 92 -5.13 -7.12 -20.80
C ASP A 92 -4.55 -5.87 -20.13
N THR A 93 -5.41 -4.96 -19.66
CA THR A 93 -4.97 -3.72 -19.00
C THR A 93 -4.99 -3.78 -17.47
N ARG A 94 -5.55 -4.87 -16.90
CA ARG A 94 -5.85 -5.00 -15.47
C ARG A 94 -6.63 -3.80 -14.93
N GLN A 95 -7.69 -3.41 -15.63
CA GLN A 95 -8.59 -2.30 -15.24
C GLN A 95 -10.00 -2.78 -14.96
N LEU A 96 -10.62 -2.24 -13.92
CA LEU A 96 -12.06 -2.32 -13.70
C LEU A 96 -12.74 -1.19 -14.47
N VAL A 97 -13.70 -1.50 -15.32
CA VAL A 97 -14.38 -0.53 -16.18
C VAL A 97 -15.85 -0.44 -15.80
N LEU A 98 -16.31 0.78 -15.53
CA LEU A 98 -17.72 1.11 -15.40
C LEU A 98 -18.23 1.73 -16.70
N SER A 99 -19.09 1.01 -17.41
CA SER A 99 -19.78 1.46 -18.62
C SER A 99 -21.29 1.55 -18.43
N LYS A 100 -22.01 2.08 -19.42
CA LYS A 100 -23.48 1.99 -19.46
C LYS A 100 -23.90 0.51 -19.44
N TRP A 101 -25.00 0.21 -18.74
CA TRP A 101 -25.58 -1.13 -18.68
C TRP A 101 -26.18 -1.56 -20.02
N GLU A 102 -26.90 -0.66 -20.70
CA GLU A 102 -27.50 -0.89 -22.02
C GLU A 102 -27.10 0.22 -23.01
N PRO A 103 -26.70 -0.12 -24.24
CA PRO A 103 -26.62 0.83 -25.34
C PRO A 103 -28.02 1.07 -25.88
N THR A 104 -28.68 2.18 -25.54
CA THR A 104 -29.87 2.58 -26.28
C THR A 104 -29.51 2.84 -27.73
N THR A 105 -30.24 2.18 -28.63
CA THR A 105 -30.15 2.34 -30.08
C THR A 105 -30.22 3.82 -30.44
N THR A 106 -29.35 4.24 -31.34
CA THR A 106 -29.40 5.51 -32.12
C THR A 106 -28.81 6.79 -31.52
N THR A 107 -28.11 6.80 -30.38
CA THR A 107 -27.25 7.96 -30.07
C THR A 107 -26.03 7.56 -29.25
N ILE A 108 -24.85 7.58 -29.90
CA ILE A 108 -23.54 7.48 -29.25
C ILE A 108 -23.30 8.77 -28.46
N ILE A 109 -24.02 8.95 -27.35
CA ILE A 109 -23.69 9.97 -26.37
C ILE A 109 -22.46 9.47 -25.63
N ARG A 110 -21.32 10.11 -25.90
CA ARG A 110 -20.02 9.93 -25.25
C ARG A 110 -20.12 10.11 -23.73
N THR A 111 -20.59 9.09 -23.02
CA THR A 111 -20.38 9.01 -21.58
C THR A 111 -19.00 8.44 -21.34
N SER A 112 -18.16 9.17 -20.61
CA SER A 112 -16.82 8.74 -20.26
C SER A 112 -16.88 7.40 -19.53
N LYS A 113 -16.24 6.37 -20.12
CA LYS A 113 -15.95 5.12 -19.41
C LYS A 113 -15.11 5.48 -18.19
N GLN A 114 -15.54 5.07 -16.99
CA GLN A 114 -14.72 5.24 -15.79
C GLN A 114 -13.90 3.96 -15.63
N ALA A 115 -12.61 4.05 -15.90
CA ALA A 115 -11.67 2.95 -15.69
C ALA A 115 -10.90 3.16 -14.38
N LEU A 116 -10.73 2.10 -13.61
CA LEU A 116 -9.94 2.05 -12.39
C LEU A 116 -8.82 1.02 -12.57
N ASP A 117 -7.58 1.49 -12.53
CA ASP A 117 -6.39 0.63 -12.58
C ASP A 117 -6.29 -0.18 -11.27
N LEU A 118 -6.17 -1.51 -11.38
CA LEU A 118 -6.06 -2.40 -10.23
C LEU A 118 -4.86 -2.04 -9.34
N ARG A 119 -3.78 -1.49 -9.92
CA ARG A 119 -2.58 -1.03 -9.19
C ARG A 119 -2.87 0.07 -8.16
N TRP A 120 -3.97 0.80 -8.35
CA TRP A 120 -4.36 1.88 -7.45
C TRP A 120 -5.32 1.43 -6.35
N ILE A 121 -5.90 0.23 -6.44
CA ILE A 121 -6.75 -0.31 -5.38
C ILE A 121 -5.88 -0.62 -4.16
N LYS A 122 -6.32 -0.16 -2.99
CA LYS A 122 -5.64 -0.37 -1.70
C LYS A 122 -6.36 -1.39 -0.84
N GLU A 123 -7.69 -1.43 -0.92
CA GLU A 123 -8.51 -2.40 -0.21
C GLU A 123 -9.84 -2.58 -0.94
N VAL A 124 -10.34 -3.82 -0.94
CA VAL A 124 -11.69 -4.16 -1.35
C VAL A 124 -12.33 -5.04 -0.28
N GLN A 125 -13.47 -4.62 0.25
CA GLN A 125 -14.24 -5.38 1.24
C GLN A 125 -15.73 -5.13 1.09
N THR A 126 -16.56 -6.09 1.51
CA THR A 126 -17.99 -5.85 1.61
C THR A 126 -18.31 -4.93 2.79
N VAL A 127 -19.37 -4.13 2.69
CA VAL A 127 -19.84 -3.31 3.82
C VAL A 127 -20.23 -4.22 4.99
N HIS A 128 -20.79 -5.40 4.71
CA HIS A 128 -21.06 -6.42 5.73
C HIS A 128 -19.82 -6.82 6.53
N TYR A 129 -18.67 -7.03 5.87
CA TYR A 129 -17.42 -7.34 6.56
C TYR A 129 -16.97 -6.17 7.45
N LYS A 130 -17.04 -4.93 6.94
CA LYS A 130 -16.67 -3.74 7.71
C LYS A 130 -17.52 -3.55 8.95
N THR A 131 -18.82 -3.82 8.88
CA THR A 131 -19.72 -3.64 10.04
C THR A 131 -19.70 -4.81 11.02
N THR A 132 -19.53 -6.05 10.55
CA THR A 132 -19.65 -7.25 11.42
C THR A 132 -18.33 -7.83 11.90
N GLN A 133 -17.28 -7.77 11.08
CA GLN A 133 -15.97 -8.35 11.42
C GLN A 133 -15.01 -7.28 11.91
N MET A 134 -15.04 -6.10 11.28
CA MET A 134 -14.22 -4.97 11.73
C MET A 134 -14.92 -4.10 12.79
N ASN A 135 -16.23 -4.30 13.05
CA ASN A 135 -17.02 -3.47 13.98
C ASN A 135 -16.91 -1.95 13.71
N ILE A 136 -16.83 -1.56 12.43
CA ILE A 136 -16.84 -0.16 11.98
C ILE A 136 -18.23 0.15 11.45
N GLU A 137 -18.99 0.98 12.16
CA GLU A 137 -20.42 1.12 11.91
C GLU A 137 -20.87 2.53 11.57
N ASP A 138 -20.28 3.56 12.19
CA ASP A 138 -20.84 4.91 12.23
C ASP A 138 -20.94 5.54 10.83
N LYS A 139 -19.89 5.37 10.01
CA LYS A 139 -19.85 5.81 8.60
C LYS A 139 -21.03 5.26 7.78
N TRP A 140 -21.38 3.99 7.98
CA TRP A 140 -22.40 3.29 7.21
C TRP A 140 -23.81 3.51 7.78
N LYS A 141 -23.95 3.56 9.11
CA LYS A 141 -25.23 3.75 9.80
C LYS A 141 -25.78 5.17 9.69
N LYS A 142 -24.90 6.18 9.55
CA LYS A 142 -25.28 7.58 9.33
C LYS A 142 -25.94 7.82 7.97
N ASP A 143 -25.59 7.01 6.97
CA ASP A 143 -26.19 7.09 5.64
C ASP A 143 -27.55 6.40 5.61
N LYS A 144 -28.62 7.20 5.44
CA LYS A 144 -30.01 6.72 5.47
C LYS A 144 -30.33 5.73 4.34
N GLU A 145 -29.68 5.87 3.19
CA GLU A 145 -29.94 5.03 2.03
C GLU A 145 -29.19 3.71 2.16
N ILE A 146 -27.90 3.76 2.49
CA ILE A 146 -27.08 2.56 2.72
C ILE A 146 -27.66 1.70 3.85
N ARG A 147 -28.13 2.32 4.94
CA ARG A 147 -28.74 1.60 6.08
C ARG A 147 -29.96 0.76 5.68
N ARG A 148 -30.66 1.10 4.59
CA ARG A 148 -31.84 0.35 4.10
C ARG A 148 -31.46 -0.80 3.17
N LEU A 149 -30.24 -0.81 2.66
CA LEU A 149 -29.75 -1.81 1.72
C LEU A 149 -29.14 -3.00 2.47
N ASP A 150 -29.14 -4.16 1.82
CA ASP A 150 -28.43 -5.33 2.36
C ASP A 150 -26.91 -5.11 2.23
N SER A 151 -26.24 -5.05 3.38
CA SER A 151 -24.79 -4.86 3.48
C SER A 151 -23.96 -5.93 2.75
N GLU A 152 -24.51 -7.13 2.50
CA GLU A 152 -23.83 -8.19 1.73
C GLU A 152 -23.83 -7.92 0.22
N LEU A 153 -24.70 -7.04 -0.27
CA LEU A 153 -24.74 -6.62 -1.68
C LEU A 153 -23.83 -5.42 -1.99
N LEU A 154 -23.21 -4.84 -0.95
CA LEU A 154 -22.41 -3.63 -1.07
C LEU A 154 -20.92 -3.95 -1.01
N LEU A 155 -20.20 -3.57 -2.07
CA LEU A 155 -18.75 -3.66 -2.15
C LEU A 155 -18.14 -2.27 -2.06
N ASP A 156 -17.21 -2.07 -1.13
CA ASP A 156 -16.40 -0.85 -1.00
C ASP A 156 -15.00 -1.11 -1.55
N ILE A 157 -14.65 -0.41 -2.62
CA ILE A 157 -13.32 -0.44 -3.25
C ILE A 157 -12.65 0.90 -2.96
N SER A 158 -11.64 0.89 -2.09
CA SER A 158 -10.80 2.06 -1.81
C SER A 158 -9.58 2.08 -2.73
N TYR A 159 -9.30 3.23 -3.34
CA TYR A 159 -8.24 3.35 -4.33
C TYR A 159 -7.64 4.76 -4.39
N GLY A 160 -6.40 4.84 -4.87
CA GLY A 160 -5.69 6.10 -5.10
C GLY A 160 -4.19 5.98 -4.87
N THR A 161 -3.47 7.02 -5.29
CA THR A 161 -2.03 7.19 -5.05
C THR A 161 -1.74 8.12 -3.86
N SER A 162 -2.71 8.93 -3.47
CA SER A 162 -2.61 9.88 -2.36
C SER A 162 -2.93 9.24 -1.01
N PHE A 163 -2.66 9.96 0.08
CA PHE A 163 -3.03 9.54 1.44
C PHE A 163 -4.55 9.39 1.60
N VAL A 164 -5.31 10.39 1.12
CA VAL A 164 -6.77 10.36 1.08
C VAL A 164 -7.23 9.53 -0.12
N LEU A 165 -7.91 8.42 0.16
CA LEU A 165 -8.38 7.51 -0.87
C LEU A 165 -9.74 7.93 -1.43
N SER A 166 -9.98 7.55 -2.68
CA SER A 166 -11.29 7.57 -3.30
C SER A 166 -11.99 6.23 -3.12
N HIS A 167 -13.32 6.22 -3.19
CA HIS A 167 -14.12 5.01 -3.00
C HIS A 167 -15.07 4.78 -4.17
N TRP A 168 -15.15 3.52 -4.62
CA TRP A 168 -16.31 3.01 -5.34
C TRP A 168 -17.13 2.15 -4.39
N ILE A 169 -18.31 2.63 -4.03
CA ILE A 169 -19.30 1.86 -3.29
C ILE A 169 -20.31 1.35 -4.31
N LEU A 170 -20.33 0.03 -4.52
CA LEU A 170 -21.10 -0.61 -5.57
C LEU A 170 -22.15 -1.53 -4.97
N LEU A 171 -23.41 -1.32 -5.35
CA LEU A 171 -24.52 -2.22 -5.05
C LEU A 171 -24.69 -3.23 -6.18
N PHE A 172 -24.55 -4.51 -5.87
CA PHE A 172 -24.76 -5.64 -6.79
C PHE A 172 -26.21 -6.15 -6.73
N GLU A 173 -26.66 -6.82 -7.80
CA GLU A 173 -27.98 -7.47 -7.85
C GLU A 173 -28.05 -8.75 -7.02
N THR A 174 -26.93 -9.46 -6.85
CA THR A 174 -26.87 -10.72 -6.09
C THR A 174 -25.68 -10.74 -5.14
N LYS A 175 -25.84 -11.46 -4.02
CA LYS A 175 -24.78 -11.67 -3.02
C LYS A 175 -23.61 -12.45 -3.62
N ASP A 176 -23.91 -13.41 -4.49
CA ASP A 176 -22.89 -14.23 -5.15
C ASP A 176 -22.03 -13.40 -6.11
N ALA A 177 -22.62 -12.47 -6.87
CA ALA A 177 -21.85 -11.53 -7.69
C ALA A 177 -20.96 -10.64 -6.81
N CYS A 178 -21.49 -10.06 -5.74
CA CYS A 178 -20.71 -9.23 -4.82
C CYS A 178 -19.50 -10.00 -4.24
N LYS A 179 -19.73 -11.24 -3.77
CA LYS A 179 -18.69 -12.13 -3.24
C LYS A 179 -17.64 -12.50 -4.29
N LEU A 180 -18.09 -12.85 -5.51
CA LEU A 180 -17.22 -13.15 -6.64
C LEU A 180 -16.31 -11.97 -6.97
N TRP A 181 -16.85 -10.75 -7.02
CA TRP A 181 -16.07 -9.54 -7.27
C TRP A 181 -15.11 -9.21 -6.14
N ASN A 182 -15.52 -9.38 -4.88
CA ASN A 182 -14.62 -9.20 -3.73
C ASN A 182 -13.42 -10.15 -3.81
N GLN A 183 -13.66 -11.44 -4.07
CA GLN A 183 -12.62 -12.46 -4.18
C GLN A 183 -11.74 -12.25 -5.41
N GLY A 184 -12.35 -11.98 -6.56
CA GLY A 184 -11.65 -11.75 -7.83
C GLY A 184 -10.73 -10.53 -7.76
N ILE A 185 -11.20 -9.39 -7.24
CA ILE A 185 -10.36 -8.20 -7.10
C ILE A 185 -9.20 -8.46 -6.12
N ASN A 186 -9.46 -9.09 -4.96
CA ASN A 186 -8.40 -9.44 -4.01
C ASN A 186 -7.34 -10.34 -4.65
N HIS A 187 -7.75 -11.36 -5.42
CA HIS A 187 -6.83 -12.24 -6.13
C HIS A 187 -5.98 -11.48 -7.15
N LEU A 188 -6.61 -10.67 -7.99
CA LEU A 188 -5.93 -9.86 -9.00
C LEU A 188 -4.97 -8.82 -8.40
N MET A 189 -5.30 -8.28 -7.23
CA MET A 189 -4.38 -7.41 -6.49
C MET A 189 -3.13 -8.18 -6.04
N MET A 190 -3.28 -9.41 -5.57
CA MET A 190 -2.14 -10.26 -5.19
C MET A 190 -1.30 -10.67 -6.40
N GLU A 191 -1.90 -11.09 -7.51
CA GLU A 191 -1.18 -11.35 -8.76
C GLU A 191 -0.37 -10.12 -9.21
N ASN A 192 -0.98 -8.94 -9.14
CA ASN A 192 -0.33 -7.72 -9.57
C ASN A 192 0.88 -7.33 -8.69
N LEU A 193 0.93 -7.73 -7.41
CA LEU A 193 2.10 -7.49 -6.55
C LEU A 193 3.34 -8.28 -7.02
N HIS A 194 3.13 -9.40 -7.71
CA HIS A 194 4.19 -10.29 -8.19
C HIS A 194 4.43 -10.17 -9.70
N ALA A 195 3.74 -9.26 -10.38
CA ALA A 195 3.91 -9.05 -11.81
C ALA A 195 5.30 -8.47 -12.12
N SER A 196 6.03 -9.11 -13.04
CA SER A 196 7.31 -8.62 -13.53
C SER A 196 7.19 -7.21 -14.09
N HIS A 197 8.28 -6.43 -14.00
CA HIS A 197 8.26 -5.09 -14.56
C HIS A 197 7.91 -5.06 -16.04
N TYR A 198 8.42 -6.02 -16.81
CA TYR A 198 8.11 -6.15 -18.24
C TYR A 198 6.61 -6.27 -18.50
N LEU A 199 5.91 -7.12 -17.75
CA LEU A 199 4.46 -7.22 -17.86
C LEU A 199 3.74 -5.93 -17.45
N GLN A 200 4.27 -5.19 -16.46
CA GLN A 200 3.70 -3.91 -16.08
C GLN A 200 3.87 -2.85 -17.19
N VAL A 201 5.00 -2.84 -17.88
CA VAL A 201 5.26 -2.01 -19.07
C VAL A 201 4.30 -2.40 -20.20
N GLU A 202 4.15 -3.69 -20.49
CA GLU A 202 3.22 -4.17 -21.51
C GLU A 202 1.77 -3.74 -21.22
N ARG A 203 1.29 -3.94 -19.98
CA ARG A 203 -0.04 -3.49 -19.53
C ARG A 203 -0.18 -1.98 -19.67
N TRP A 204 0.87 -1.22 -19.37
CA TRP A 204 0.87 0.23 -19.56
C TRP A 204 0.77 0.61 -21.04
N LEU A 205 1.56 0.00 -21.91
CA LEU A 205 1.48 0.20 -23.36
C LEU A 205 0.08 -0.13 -23.90
N ARG A 206 -0.52 -1.27 -23.49
CA ARG A 206 -1.90 -1.65 -23.89
C ARG A 206 -2.92 -0.60 -23.48
N LYS A 207 -2.80 -0.04 -22.26
CA LYS A 207 -3.65 1.08 -21.81
C LYS A 207 -3.52 2.31 -22.70
N GLN A 208 -2.30 2.68 -23.05
CA GLN A 208 -2.07 3.82 -23.94
C GLN A 208 -2.65 3.55 -25.33
N PHE A 209 -2.35 2.38 -25.91
CA PHE A 209 -2.87 1.96 -27.21
C PHE A 209 -4.40 2.03 -27.27
N TYR A 210 -5.11 1.38 -26.34
CA TYR A 210 -6.58 1.40 -26.31
C TYR A 210 -7.17 2.79 -26.05
N SER A 211 -6.45 3.69 -25.36
CA SER A 211 -6.89 5.07 -25.16
C SER A 211 -6.79 5.92 -26.43
N LEU A 212 -5.89 5.55 -27.35
CA LEU A 212 -5.65 6.25 -28.60
C LEU A 212 -6.51 5.73 -29.75
N LEU A 213 -6.94 4.46 -29.70
CA LEU A 213 -7.81 3.85 -30.70
C LEU A 213 -9.09 4.67 -30.93
N ALA A 214 -9.39 4.92 -32.19
CA ALA A 214 -10.68 5.48 -32.58
C ALA A 214 -11.79 4.41 -32.41
N PRO A 215 -13.06 4.81 -32.22
CA PRO A 215 -14.17 3.86 -32.30
C PRO A 215 -14.11 3.13 -33.64
N ASP A 216 -14.13 1.81 -33.61
CA ASP A 216 -14.13 0.91 -34.78
C ASP A 216 -12.82 0.87 -35.60
N ALA A 217 -11.71 1.40 -35.06
CA ALA A 217 -10.39 1.26 -35.66
C ALA A 217 -9.59 0.09 -35.03
N ASP A 218 -8.85 -0.63 -35.87
CA ASP A 218 -7.98 -1.74 -35.43
C ASP A 218 -6.54 -1.29 -35.17
N GLY A 219 -6.16 -0.09 -35.62
CA GLY A 219 -4.84 0.49 -35.39
C GLY A 219 -4.84 1.99 -35.11
N ILE A 220 -3.66 2.48 -34.74
CA ILE A 220 -3.40 3.91 -34.54
C ILE A 220 -2.57 4.47 -35.68
N THR A 221 -2.74 5.75 -35.96
CA THR A 221 -2.00 6.47 -37.00
C THR A 221 -1.07 7.52 -36.37
N MET A 222 -0.15 8.06 -37.17
CA MET A 222 0.75 9.15 -36.74
C MET A 222 -0.02 10.37 -36.15
N LYS A 223 -1.27 10.60 -36.58
CA LYS A 223 -2.12 11.68 -36.07
C LYS A 223 -2.48 11.50 -34.59
N GLN A 224 -2.66 10.25 -34.13
CA GLN A 224 -2.88 9.92 -32.72
C GLN A 224 -1.55 9.85 -31.95
N MET A 225 -0.49 9.36 -32.60
CA MET A 225 0.83 9.19 -31.99
C MET A 225 1.46 10.52 -31.57
N LYS A 226 1.38 11.57 -32.41
CA LYS A 226 2.06 12.85 -32.12
C LYS A 226 1.59 13.53 -30.82
N PRO A 227 0.28 13.70 -30.55
CA PRO A 227 -0.19 14.20 -29.27
C PRO A 227 0.20 13.28 -28.10
N PHE A 228 0.14 11.96 -28.28
CA PHE A 228 0.52 10.99 -27.26
C PHE A 228 1.98 11.17 -26.84
N VAL A 229 2.92 11.21 -27.80
CA VAL A 229 4.35 11.39 -27.53
C VAL A 229 4.61 12.72 -26.80
N GLN A 230 3.99 13.81 -27.25
CA GLN A 230 4.23 15.14 -26.65
C GLN A 230 3.63 15.31 -25.26
N THR A 231 2.49 14.67 -24.97
CA THR A 231 1.74 14.90 -23.72
C THR A 231 1.93 13.79 -22.70
N THR A 232 1.92 12.53 -23.16
CA THR A 232 1.97 11.36 -22.29
C THR A 232 3.40 10.92 -22.05
N LEU A 233 4.22 10.83 -23.10
CA LEU A 233 5.67 10.59 -22.95
C LEU A 233 6.43 11.86 -22.57
N GLN A 234 5.78 13.02 -22.64
CA GLN A 234 6.41 14.34 -22.41
C GLN A 234 7.67 14.56 -23.25
N TYR A 235 7.69 13.98 -24.46
CA TYR A 235 8.84 13.97 -25.34
C TYR A 235 8.60 14.85 -26.57
N LYS A 236 9.54 15.77 -26.84
CA LYS A 236 9.45 16.68 -27.98
C LYS A 236 10.06 16.04 -29.22
N VAL A 237 9.25 15.27 -29.94
CA VAL A 237 9.64 14.60 -31.19
C VAL A 237 9.51 15.52 -32.41
N GLN A 238 10.45 15.44 -33.36
CA GLN A 238 10.31 16.08 -34.67
C GLN A 238 9.36 15.27 -35.57
N SER A 239 8.61 15.93 -36.47
CA SER A 239 7.68 15.22 -37.35
C SER A 239 8.38 14.19 -38.25
N LYS A 240 9.63 14.46 -38.67
CA LYS A 240 10.42 13.55 -39.51
C LYS A 240 10.78 12.26 -38.77
N GLU A 241 11.31 12.39 -37.56
CA GLU A 241 11.65 11.27 -36.68
C GLU A 241 10.41 10.42 -36.37
N LEU A 242 9.28 11.06 -36.07
CA LEU A 242 8.02 10.34 -35.83
C LEU A 242 7.55 9.57 -37.08
N GLN A 243 7.79 10.10 -38.27
CA GLN A 243 7.43 9.45 -39.54
C GLN A 243 8.33 8.24 -39.85
N GLU A 244 9.59 8.25 -39.40
CA GLU A 244 10.52 7.12 -39.58
C GLU A 244 10.18 5.92 -38.70
N ILE A 245 9.54 6.15 -37.55
CA ILE A 245 9.16 5.10 -36.60
C ILE A 245 7.68 4.72 -36.65
N SER A 246 6.84 5.50 -37.33
CA SER A 246 5.40 5.24 -37.44
C SER A 246 5.07 4.65 -38.81
N GLU A 247 4.19 3.66 -38.81
CA GLU A 247 3.60 3.13 -40.04
C GLU A 247 2.28 3.84 -40.37
N GLY A 248 1.65 3.49 -41.50
CA GLY A 248 0.37 4.07 -41.90
C GLY A 248 -0.73 3.83 -40.88
N GLU A 249 -0.95 2.56 -40.53
CA GLU A 249 -1.82 2.10 -39.45
C GLU A 249 -1.05 1.06 -38.63
N MET A 250 -0.84 1.34 -37.34
CA MET A 250 -0.07 0.50 -36.42
C MET A 250 -1.01 -0.27 -35.50
N GLY A 251 -0.92 -1.60 -35.54
CA GLY A 251 -1.44 -2.45 -34.47
C GLY A 251 -0.62 -2.30 -33.18
N PHE A 252 -0.99 -3.05 -32.14
CA PHE A 252 -0.35 -2.96 -30.82
C PHE A 252 1.17 -3.19 -30.87
N GLU A 253 1.64 -4.23 -31.56
CA GLU A 253 3.07 -4.57 -31.64
C GLU A 253 3.91 -3.46 -32.29
N ALA A 254 3.41 -2.91 -33.41
CA ALA A 254 4.08 -1.81 -34.12
C ALA A 254 4.09 -0.52 -33.25
N PHE A 255 3.00 -0.25 -32.52
CA PHE A 255 2.95 0.85 -31.56
C PHE A 255 3.96 0.67 -30.41
N ALA A 256 4.00 -0.51 -29.79
CA ALA A 256 4.93 -0.80 -28.69
C ALA A 256 6.38 -0.61 -29.15
N LEU A 257 6.74 -1.16 -30.32
CA LEU A 257 8.06 -1.00 -30.91
C LEU A 257 8.39 0.48 -31.20
N ALA A 258 7.43 1.25 -31.73
CA ALA A 258 7.62 2.68 -31.97
C ALA A 258 7.85 3.46 -30.66
N VAL A 259 7.16 3.09 -29.57
CA VAL A 259 7.41 3.69 -28.24
C VAL A 259 8.80 3.35 -27.72
N HIS A 260 9.23 2.09 -27.79
CA HIS A 260 10.59 1.71 -27.37
C HIS A 260 11.66 2.45 -28.17
N ARG A 261 11.49 2.59 -29.49
CA ARG A 261 12.43 3.36 -30.33
C ARG A 261 12.50 4.85 -30.01
N LEU A 262 11.44 5.43 -29.43
CA LEU A 262 11.46 6.82 -28.96
C LEU A 262 12.17 6.99 -27.63
N LEU A 263 12.04 6.00 -26.75
CA LEU A 263 12.56 6.06 -25.39
C LEU A 263 14.02 5.56 -25.32
N ASN A 264 14.38 4.61 -26.18
CA ASN A 264 15.68 3.97 -26.19
C ASN A 264 16.61 4.71 -27.15
N PHE A 265 17.81 5.05 -26.66
CA PHE A 265 18.85 5.68 -27.46
C PHE A 265 19.92 4.64 -27.81
N ASP A 266 19.72 3.92 -28.90
CA ASP A 266 20.56 2.81 -29.37
C ASP A 266 22.06 3.12 -29.32
N ALA A 267 22.47 4.33 -29.73
CA ALA A 267 23.89 4.71 -29.76
C ALA A 267 24.53 4.75 -28.36
N LEU A 268 23.80 5.18 -27.33
CA LEU A 268 24.31 5.14 -25.95
C LEU A 268 24.31 3.72 -25.41
N PHE A 269 23.27 2.95 -25.74
CA PHE A 269 23.18 1.56 -25.32
C PHE A 269 24.32 0.73 -25.91
N ASP A 270 24.57 0.84 -27.22
CA ASP A 270 25.68 0.16 -27.89
C ASP A 270 27.03 0.64 -27.32
N ALA A 271 27.18 1.93 -26.95
CA ALA A 271 28.42 2.43 -26.36
C ALA A 271 28.70 1.86 -24.96
N LEU A 272 27.67 1.73 -24.11
CA LEU A 272 27.80 1.29 -22.73
C LEU A 272 27.81 -0.24 -22.60
N TYR A 273 26.99 -0.94 -23.37
CA TYR A 273 26.68 -2.36 -23.18
C TYR A 273 27.06 -3.24 -24.38
N HIS A 274 28.00 -2.82 -25.23
CA HIS A 274 28.46 -3.62 -26.38
C HIS A 274 28.88 -5.04 -26.01
N ASN A 275 29.47 -5.26 -24.83
CA ASN A 275 29.91 -6.57 -24.36
C ASN A 275 28.78 -7.44 -23.80
N THR A 276 27.63 -6.84 -23.50
CA THR A 276 26.46 -7.53 -22.93
C THR A 276 25.51 -8.02 -24.03
N VAL A 277 25.66 -7.51 -25.26
CA VAL A 277 24.77 -7.80 -26.38
C VAL A 277 25.47 -8.65 -27.43
N GLN A 278 24.86 -9.76 -27.81
CA GLN A 278 25.32 -10.58 -28.92
C GLN A 278 25.10 -9.85 -30.26
N HIS A 279 26.16 -9.63 -31.02
CA HIS A 279 26.12 -8.86 -32.27
C HIS A 279 25.23 -9.44 -33.38
N ILE A 280 25.16 -10.76 -33.55
CA ILE A 280 24.49 -11.39 -34.70
C ILE A 280 22.96 -11.21 -34.66
N ASN A 281 22.38 -11.26 -33.45
CA ASN A 281 20.93 -11.21 -33.27
C ASN A 281 20.46 -10.01 -32.43
N ARG A 282 21.38 -9.15 -31.96
CA ARG A 282 21.14 -8.05 -31.01
C ARG A 282 20.29 -8.52 -29.81
N ARG A 283 20.80 -9.51 -29.08
CA ARG A 283 20.13 -10.12 -27.92
C ARG A 283 21.09 -10.27 -26.76
N VAL A 284 20.56 -10.21 -25.55
CA VAL A 284 21.28 -10.56 -24.33
C VAL A 284 20.91 -12.01 -24.00
N THR A 285 21.81 -12.95 -24.30
CA THR A 285 21.60 -14.37 -23.99
C THR A 285 21.75 -14.62 -22.50
N LEU A 286 21.30 -15.78 -22.01
CA LEU A 286 21.48 -16.21 -20.63
C LEU A 286 22.93 -16.03 -20.13
N ASP A 287 23.92 -16.44 -20.92
CA ASP A 287 25.35 -16.30 -20.55
C ASP A 287 25.82 -14.84 -20.49
N HIS A 288 25.37 -13.99 -21.43
CA HIS A 288 25.72 -12.57 -21.39
C HIS A 288 25.05 -11.85 -20.22
N PHE A 289 23.80 -12.20 -19.91
CA PHE A 289 23.10 -11.67 -18.74
C PHE A 289 23.79 -12.11 -17.43
N ALA A 290 24.19 -13.38 -17.33
CA ALA A 290 24.97 -13.86 -16.18
C ALA A 290 26.31 -13.12 -16.03
N ALA A 291 27.01 -12.89 -17.14
CA ALA A 291 28.26 -12.11 -17.13
C ALA A 291 28.01 -10.66 -16.70
N PHE A 292 26.92 -10.04 -17.13
CA PHE A 292 26.53 -8.69 -16.70
C PHE A 292 26.24 -8.64 -15.19
N LEU A 293 25.44 -9.57 -14.67
CA LEU A 293 25.15 -9.65 -13.23
C LEU A 293 26.43 -9.82 -12.40
N ASN A 294 27.35 -10.68 -12.85
CA ASN A 294 28.59 -10.97 -12.13
C ASN A 294 29.61 -9.82 -12.22
N ASN A 295 29.84 -9.28 -13.41
CA ASN A 295 30.95 -8.37 -13.66
C ASN A 295 30.58 -6.90 -13.45
N GLU A 296 29.33 -6.53 -13.72
CA GLU A 296 28.86 -5.14 -13.64
C GLU A 296 28.01 -4.89 -12.39
N GLN A 297 27.00 -5.73 -12.11
CA GLN A 297 26.14 -5.56 -10.94
C GLN A 297 26.77 -6.10 -9.64
N GLN A 298 27.69 -7.06 -9.76
CA GLN A 298 28.32 -7.77 -8.64
C GLN A 298 27.33 -8.54 -7.76
N ASP A 299 26.29 -9.08 -8.40
CA ASP A 299 25.25 -9.84 -7.74
C ASP A 299 25.76 -11.21 -7.27
N GLU A 300 25.59 -11.54 -5.97
CA GLU A 300 26.09 -12.79 -5.39
C GLU A 300 25.51 -14.05 -6.06
N TRP A 301 24.26 -13.96 -6.54
CA TRP A 301 23.52 -15.05 -7.17
C TRP A 301 23.90 -15.26 -8.65
N ALA A 302 24.74 -14.38 -9.23
CA ALA A 302 25.15 -14.44 -10.64
C ALA A 302 25.97 -15.71 -10.99
N THR A 303 26.41 -16.47 -9.98
CA THR A 303 27.13 -17.75 -10.18
C THR A 303 26.18 -18.93 -10.46
N ASN A 304 24.88 -18.78 -10.19
CA ASN A 304 23.90 -19.85 -10.30
C ASN A 304 23.06 -19.70 -11.59
N LYS A 305 23.49 -20.38 -12.65
CA LYS A 305 22.86 -20.29 -13.98
C LYS A 305 21.40 -20.75 -13.97
N GLU A 306 21.04 -21.74 -13.16
CA GLU A 306 19.65 -22.19 -13.01
C GLU A 306 18.75 -21.10 -12.41
N GLN A 307 19.25 -20.37 -11.40
CA GLN A 307 18.50 -19.25 -10.81
C GLN A 307 18.30 -18.10 -11.81
N ILE A 308 19.32 -17.79 -12.61
CA ILE A 308 19.25 -16.76 -13.66
C ILE A 308 18.24 -17.16 -14.75
N SER A 309 18.24 -18.43 -15.16
CA SER A 309 17.24 -18.94 -16.11
C SER A 309 15.83 -18.83 -15.54
N GLU A 310 15.59 -19.27 -14.29
CA GLU A 310 14.26 -19.17 -13.68
C GLU A 310 13.81 -17.71 -13.50
N PHE A 311 14.72 -16.80 -13.18
CA PHE A 311 14.44 -15.37 -13.14
C PHE A 311 13.97 -14.85 -14.51
N LEU A 312 14.75 -15.06 -15.58
CA LEU A 312 14.39 -14.58 -16.92
C LEU A 312 13.09 -15.22 -17.44
N ARG A 313 12.88 -16.51 -17.17
CA ARG A 313 11.62 -17.19 -17.48
C ARG A 313 10.46 -16.53 -16.75
N GLY A 314 10.57 -16.31 -15.44
CA GLY A 314 9.54 -15.60 -14.66
C GLY A 314 9.28 -14.18 -15.15
N TYR A 315 10.33 -13.47 -15.57
CA TYR A 315 10.24 -12.09 -16.07
C TYR A 315 9.44 -12.00 -17.39
N LEU A 316 9.56 -13.00 -18.27
CA LEU A 316 8.97 -13.01 -19.61
C LEU A 316 7.71 -13.86 -19.77
N ARG A 317 7.50 -14.91 -18.94
CA ARG A 317 6.50 -15.98 -19.16
C ARG A 317 5.07 -15.47 -19.33
N GLU A 318 4.69 -14.39 -18.65
CA GLU A 318 3.33 -13.83 -18.77
C GLU A 318 3.07 -13.08 -20.08
N VAL A 319 4.13 -12.73 -20.80
CA VAL A 319 4.06 -11.97 -22.06
C VAL A 319 4.38 -12.87 -23.26
N ASP A 320 5.43 -13.69 -23.16
CA ASP A 320 5.88 -14.57 -24.23
C ASP A 320 6.25 -15.96 -23.71
N LEU A 321 5.29 -16.88 -23.82
CA LEU A 321 5.44 -18.29 -23.43
C LEU A 321 6.49 -19.03 -24.27
N SER A 322 6.84 -18.56 -25.48
CA SER A 322 7.82 -19.24 -26.33
C SER A 322 9.24 -19.20 -25.75
N ARG A 323 9.49 -18.23 -24.85
CA ARG A 323 10.77 -18.04 -24.16
C ARG A 323 10.79 -18.62 -22.74
N ASP A 324 9.75 -19.35 -22.36
CA ASP A 324 9.76 -20.19 -21.16
C ASP A 324 10.53 -21.50 -21.40
N CYS A 325 11.80 -21.38 -21.77
CA CYS A 325 12.67 -22.47 -22.22
C CYS A 325 13.95 -22.57 -21.39
N ILE A 326 14.82 -23.52 -21.70
CA ILE A 326 16.07 -23.79 -20.95
C ILE A 326 17.04 -22.60 -21.02
N ASP A 327 17.18 -22.01 -22.22
CA ASP A 327 18.09 -20.89 -22.51
C ASP A 327 17.29 -19.64 -22.92
N PRO A 328 16.64 -18.94 -21.96
CA PRO A 328 15.94 -17.70 -22.23
C PRO A 328 16.91 -16.58 -22.63
N TYR A 329 16.39 -15.55 -23.29
CA TYR A 329 17.14 -14.36 -23.69
C TYR A 329 16.25 -13.12 -23.65
N LEU A 330 16.89 -11.96 -23.54
CA LEU A 330 16.25 -10.65 -23.68
C LEU A 330 16.59 -10.05 -25.04
N THR A 331 15.66 -9.32 -25.66
CA THR A 331 16.01 -8.37 -26.72
C THR A 331 16.74 -7.18 -26.11
N CYS A 332 17.34 -6.32 -26.95
CA CYS A 332 17.96 -5.09 -26.45
C CYS A 332 16.93 -4.21 -25.72
N GLU A 333 15.72 -4.09 -26.24
CA GLU A 333 14.66 -3.28 -25.63
C GLU A 333 14.25 -3.83 -24.27
N GLU A 334 14.10 -5.14 -24.14
CA GLU A 334 13.73 -5.80 -22.88
C GLU A 334 14.85 -5.72 -21.83
N PHE A 335 16.11 -5.78 -22.26
CA PHE A 335 17.24 -5.57 -21.37
C PHE A 335 17.31 -4.11 -20.90
N ILE A 336 17.02 -3.13 -21.77
CA ILE A 336 16.89 -1.73 -21.34
C ILE A 336 15.75 -1.57 -20.33
N ASP A 337 14.58 -2.17 -20.58
CA ASP A 337 13.47 -2.15 -19.62
C ASP A 337 13.91 -2.74 -18.27
N TYR A 338 14.66 -3.86 -18.28
CA TYR A 338 15.24 -4.46 -17.08
C TYR A 338 16.21 -3.50 -16.35
N LEU A 339 17.09 -2.79 -17.07
CA LEU A 339 18.03 -1.86 -16.44
C LEU A 339 17.34 -0.76 -15.62
N PHE A 340 16.15 -0.32 -16.06
CA PHE A 340 15.32 0.68 -15.37
C PHE A 340 14.24 0.07 -14.47
N SER A 341 14.22 -1.25 -14.32
CA SER A 341 13.20 -1.95 -13.57
C SER A 341 13.49 -2.00 -12.07
N PRO A 342 12.47 -2.23 -11.21
CA PRO A 342 12.67 -2.52 -9.80
C PRO A 342 13.55 -3.74 -9.53
N GLU A 343 13.60 -4.71 -10.44
CA GLU A 343 14.48 -5.89 -10.35
C GLU A 343 15.97 -5.54 -10.50
N ASN A 344 16.30 -4.36 -11.02
CA ASN A 344 17.65 -3.78 -11.06
C ASN A 344 17.75 -2.52 -10.17
N ALA A 345 16.97 -2.46 -9.09
CA ALA A 345 16.95 -1.30 -8.21
C ALA A 345 18.27 -1.13 -7.45
N VAL A 346 18.67 0.13 -7.26
CA VAL A 346 19.81 0.51 -6.40
C VAL A 346 19.60 0.16 -4.92
N PHE A 347 18.36 -0.07 -4.51
CA PHE A 347 18.02 -0.40 -3.12
C PHE A 347 18.21 -1.89 -2.88
N ASP A 348 19.10 -2.24 -1.94
CA ASP A 348 19.36 -3.64 -1.57
C ASP A 348 18.11 -4.28 -0.90
N PRO A 349 17.50 -5.31 -1.51
CA PRO A 349 16.30 -5.97 -1.00
C PRO A 349 16.43 -6.57 0.40
N ILE A 350 17.65 -6.80 0.92
CA ILE A 350 17.83 -7.27 2.31
C ILE A 350 17.20 -6.29 3.32
N ASN A 351 17.18 -4.99 2.97
CA ASN A 351 16.66 -3.92 3.81
C ASN A 351 15.13 -3.76 3.73
N GLU A 352 14.44 -4.56 2.90
CA GLU A 352 12.97 -4.70 2.97
C GLU A 352 12.53 -5.49 4.21
N LYS A 353 13.45 -6.26 4.81
CA LYS A 353 13.23 -7.00 6.04
C LYS A 353 13.87 -6.27 7.22
N VAL A 354 13.45 -6.63 8.42
CA VAL A 354 14.04 -6.07 9.64
C VAL A 354 15.41 -6.72 9.88
N THR A 355 16.48 -5.95 9.64
CA THR A 355 17.89 -6.34 9.83
C THR A 355 18.50 -5.80 11.12
N HIS A 356 17.86 -4.80 11.74
CA HIS A 356 18.32 -4.20 12.99
C HIS A 356 18.13 -5.13 14.19
N ASP A 357 18.99 -5.03 15.20
CA ASP A 357 18.73 -5.66 16.51
C ASP A 357 17.50 -5.01 17.14
N MET A 358 16.47 -5.79 17.41
CA MET A 358 15.20 -5.33 17.98
C MET A 358 15.07 -5.61 19.49
N ASN A 359 16.19 -5.95 20.16
CA ASN A 359 16.25 -6.25 21.58
C ASN A 359 16.79 -5.10 22.44
N GLN A 360 17.20 -3.97 21.85
CA GLN A 360 17.61 -2.80 22.62
C GLN A 360 16.39 -2.11 23.25
N PRO A 361 16.57 -1.29 24.31
CA PRO A 361 15.48 -0.51 24.90
C PRO A 361 14.79 0.38 23.86
N LEU A 362 13.48 0.60 24.02
CA LEU A 362 12.67 1.40 23.07
C LEU A 362 13.24 2.81 22.81
N THR A 363 13.96 3.38 23.78
CA THR A 363 14.63 4.69 23.68
C THR A 363 15.72 4.76 22.61
N ASN A 364 16.16 3.62 22.07
CA ASN A 364 17.28 3.55 21.13
C ASN A 364 16.83 3.55 19.66
N TYR A 365 15.53 3.67 19.39
CA TYR A 365 14.97 3.59 18.04
C TYR A 365 14.28 4.89 17.65
N TRP A 366 14.41 5.25 16.36
CA TRP A 366 13.48 6.20 15.77
C TRP A 366 12.14 5.51 15.51
N ILE A 367 11.06 6.09 16.03
CA ILE A 367 9.71 5.56 15.92
C ILE A 367 8.93 6.45 14.96
N ALA A 368 8.50 5.88 13.83
CA ALA A 368 7.62 6.57 12.89
C ALA A 368 6.35 7.02 13.62
N SER A 369 6.11 8.34 13.65
CA SER A 369 5.10 8.98 14.50
C SER A 369 4.24 9.94 13.67
N SER A 370 2.95 9.98 13.96
CA SER A 370 1.95 10.80 13.28
C SER A 370 1.27 11.74 14.28
N HIS A 371 1.06 12.98 13.87
CA HIS A 371 0.43 14.05 14.65
C HIS A 371 -0.97 14.33 14.11
N ASN A 372 -1.95 14.50 15.00
CA ASN A 372 -3.38 14.66 14.68
C ASN A 372 -3.84 13.67 13.61
N THR A 373 -3.59 12.38 13.89
CA THR A 373 -3.64 11.29 12.89
C THR A 373 -5.00 11.15 12.21
N TYR A 374 -6.06 11.59 12.86
CA TYR A 374 -7.42 11.56 12.33
C TYR A 374 -7.64 12.52 11.16
N LEU A 375 -6.84 13.58 10.99
CA LEU A 375 -7.06 14.60 9.95
C LEU A 375 -6.54 14.16 8.58
N THR A 376 -7.28 14.54 7.54
CA THR A 376 -6.95 14.24 6.14
C THR A 376 -6.37 15.44 5.37
N GLY A 377 -6.37 16.63 5.99
CA GLY A 377 -5.90 17.87 5.38
C GLY A 377 -5.48 18.90 6.42
N ASP A 378 -5.99 20.14 6.28
CA ASP A 378 -5.65 21.24 7.19
C ASP A 378 -6.20 21.07 8.63
N GLN A 379 -5.65 21.86 9.55
CA GLN A 379 -5.97 21.81 10.98
C GLN A 379 -7.31 22.47 11.37
N ILE A 380 -8.05 23.11 10.45
CA ILE A 380 -9.21 23.95 10.82
C ILE A 380 -10.52 23.40 10.27
N LYS A 381 -10.53 22.91 9.04
CA LYS A 381 -11.75 22.59 8.28
C LYS A 381 -11.71 21.24 7.58
N SER A 382 -10.58 20.53 7.60
CA SER A 382 -10.49 19.25 6.91
C SER A 382 -11.35 18.16 7.56
N GLU A 383 -11.58 17.09 6.81
CA GLU A 383 -12.30 15.94 7.32
C GLU A 383 -11.41 15.09 8.23
N SER A 384 -12.00 14.62 9.32
CA SER A 384 -11.46 13.50 10.10
C SER A 384 -11.90 12.18 9.46
N SER A 385 -10.98 11.22 9.31
CA SER A 385 -11.28 9.93 8.67
C SER A 385 -10.67 8.74 9.41
N LEU A 386 -11.40 7.63 9.44
CA LEU A 386 -10.88 6.32 9.87
C LEU A 386 -9.75 5.84 8.94
N ASP A 387 -9.85 6.17 7.64
CA ASP A 387 -8.84 5.80 6.65
C ASP A 387 -7.49 6.46 6.98
N ALA A 388 -7.47 7.61 7.67
CA ALA A 388 -6.23 8.26 8.08
C ALA A 388 -5.44 7.42 9.11
N TYR A 389 -6.13 6.78 10.05
CA TYR A 389 -5.53 5.81 10.98
C TYR A 389 -5.06 4.55 10.25
N ALA A 390 -5.94 3.96 9.43
CA ALA A 390 -5.62 2.75 8.67
C ALA A 390 -4.39 2.95 7.79
N ARG A 391 -4.34 4.05 7.02
CA ARG A 391 -3.23 4.40 6.13
C ARG A 391 -1.95 4.67 6.89
N SER A 392 -2.00 5.42 8.00
CA SER A 392 -0.81 5.67 8.82
C SER A 392 -0.20 4.37 9.32
N LEU A 393 -1.02 3.46 9.85
CA LEU A 393 -0.56 2.15 10.35
C LEU A 393 -0.01 1.26 9.22
N VAL A 394 -0.71 1.19 8.08
CA VAL A 394 -0.25 0.41 6.91
C VAL A 394 1.05 0.98 6.33
N MET A 395 1.27 2.29 6.39
CA MET A 395 2.54 2.94 6.01
C MET A 395 3.67 2.72 7.03
N GLY A 396 3.44 1.95 8.09
CA GLY A 396 4.44 1.60 9.10
C GLY A 396 4.52 2.55 10.28
N CYS A 397 3.65 3.57 10.38
CA CYS A 397 3.60 4.46 11.54
C CYS A 397 3.29 3.66 12.81
N ARG A 398 4.04 3.89 13.89
CA ARG A 398 3.97 3.18 15.17
C ARG A 398 3.56 4.05 16.35
N CYS A 399 3.44 5.36 16.19
CA CYS A 399 2.87 6.25 17.19
C CYS A 399 1.79 7.12 16.53
N ILE A 400 0.56 7.01 17.00
CA ILE A 400 -0.61 7.70 16.43
C ILE A 400 -1.37 8.45 17.53
N GLU A 401 -2.09 9.49 17.13
CA GLU A 401 -2.69 10.47 18.05
C GLU A 401 -4.21 10.47 17.97
N LEU A 402 -4.86 10.55 19.14
CA LEU A 402 -6.31 10.57 19.32
C LEU A 402 -6.69 11.76 20.24
N ASP A 403 -7.38 12.75 19.67
CA ASP A 403 -7.92 13.89 20.42
C ASP A 403 -9.34 13.59 20.88
N CYS A 404 -9.50 13.17 22.13
CA CYS A 404 -10.77 12.67 22.65
C CYS A 404 -11.58 13.77 23.35
N TRP A 405 -12.87 13.87 22.99
CA TRP A 405 -13.81 14.85 23.53
C TRP A 405 -15.16 14.20 23.84
N ASP A 406 -15.89 14.78 24.81
CA ASP A 406 -17.26 14.38 25.13
C ASP A 406 -18.19 14.57 23.91
N GLY A 407 -19.00 13.55 23.61
CA GLY A 407 -20.00 13.62 22.55
C GLY A 407 -21.17 14.55 22.87
N SER A 408 -21.78 15.14 21.84
CA SER A 408 -22.95 16.00 22.02
C SER A 408 -24.18 15.21 22.45
N LYS A 409 -24.94 15.72 23.42
CA LYS A 409 -26.25 15.15 23.82
C LYS A 409 -27.19 15.05 22.61
N LYS A 410 -27.72 13.85 22.34
CA LYS A 410 -28.76 13.63 21.29
C LYS A 410 -30.12 14.08 21.84
N ALA A 411 -31.01 14.55 20.97
CA ALA A 411 -32.36 14.95 21.35
C ALA A 411 -33.17 13.73 21.82
N GLY A 412 -33.19 13.47 23.14
CA GLY A 412 -33.98 12.39 23.74
C GLY A 412 -33.32 11.58 24.87
N GLY A 413 -32.07 11.86 25.28
CA GLY A 413 -31.45 11.14 26.41
C GLY A 413 -29.96 11.46 26.65
N GLU A 414 -29.34 10.72 27.57
CA GLU A 414 -27.89 10.73 27.80
C GLU A 414 -27.15 10.24 26.54
N CYS A 415 -26.09 10.95 26.16
CA CYS A 415 -25.21 10.55 25.08
C CYS A 415 -23.93 10.00 25.72
N ASN A 416 -23.65 8.72 25.48
CA ASN A 416 -22.46 8.03 25.96
C ASN A 416 -21.54 7.71 24.78
N ASP A 417 -21.28 8.70 23.91
CA ASP A 417 -20.37 8.54 22.77
C ASP A 417 -19.16 9.47 22.98
N ILE A 418 -17.94 8.97 22.76
CA ILE A 418 -16.72 9.80 22.72
C ILE A 418 -16.40 10.11 21.26
N VAL A 419 -16.06 11.37 20.98
CA VAL A 419 -15.74 11.83 19.63
C VAL A 419 -14.27 12.22 19.49
N ILE A 420 -13.72 12.02 18.31
CA ILE A 420 -12.37 12.45 17.94
C ILE A 420 -12.44 13.54 16.88
N TYR A 421 -11.85 14.70 17.17
CA TYR A 421 -11.71 15.84 16.27
C TYR A 421 -10.76 16.88 16.87
N HIS A 422 -10.36 17.87 16.08
CA HIS A 422 -9.54 18.98 16.58
C HIS A 422 -10.42 20.03 17.28
N GLY A 423 -10.21 20.19 18.59
CA GLY A 423 -11.01 21.04 19.47
C GLY A 423 -11.21 22.48 18.96
N TYR A 424 -12.40 23.03 19.17
CA TYR A 424 -12.75 24.41 18.81
C TYR A 424 -12.55 24.78 17.31
N THR A 425 -12.51 23.78 16.42
CA THR A 425 -12.42 23.98 14.97
C THR A 425 -13.66 23.47 14.23
N MET A 426 -13.62 23.52 12.89
CA MET A 426 -14.69 23.03 12.00
C MET A 426 -14.39 21.62 11.44
N THR A 427 -13.36 20.92 11.93
CA THR A 427 -13.06 19.56 11.47
C THR A 427 -14.20 18.60 11.79
N SER A 428 -14.46 17.63 10.91
CA SER A 428 -15.51 16.62 11.17
C SER A 428 -15.14 15.71 12.34
N LYS A 429 -16.13 14.98 12.87
CA LYS A 429 -15.99 14.15 14.08
C LYS A 429 -16.07 12.67 13.75
N LEU A 430 -15.18 11.88 14.35
CA LEU A 430 -15.21 10.41 14.35
C LEU A 430 -15.72 9.89 15.69
N ASN A 431 -16.30 8.69 15.70
CA ASN A 431 -16.61 7.97 16.93
C ASN A 431 -15.36 7.21 17.44
N LEU A 432 -15.11 7.23 18.75
CA LEU A 432 -13.95 6.56 19.35
C LEU A 432 -13.94 5.04 19.09
N ARG A 433 -15.08 4.33 19.23
CA ARG A 433 -15.13 2.87 19.01
C ARG A 433 -14.69 2.52 17.60
N ASP A 434 -15.25 3.20 16.59
CA ASP A 434 -14.87 2.99 15.20
C ASP A 434 -13.36 3.23 14.97
N VAL A 435 -12.78 4.25 15.62
CA VAL A 435 -11.32 4.50 15.57
C VAL A 435 -10.55 3.36 16.23
N LEU A 436 -10.94 2.91 17.43
CA LEU A 436 -10.25 1.84 18.15
C LEU A 436 -10.32 0.50 17.41
N TYR A 437 -11.47 0.16 16.81
CA TYR A 437 -11.61 -1.05 16.00
C TYR A 437 -10.87 -0.96 14.67
N THR A 438 -10.79 0.23 14.06
CA THR A 438 -9.89 0.48 12.92
C THR A 438 -8.44 0.22 13.33
N ILE A 439 -7.99 0.81 14.45
CA ILE A 439 -6.63 0.58 14.98
C ILE A 439 -6.40 -0.90 15.25
N ARG A 440 -7.34 -1.60 15.92
CA ARG A 440 -7.26 -3.04 16.19
C ARG A 440 -7.00 -3.84 14.91
N HIS A 441 -7.70 -3.50 13.83
CA HIS A 441 -7.58 -4.21 12.56
C HIS A 441 -6.25 -3.96 11.86
N TYR A 442 -5.79 -2.70 11.81
CA TYR A 442 -4.61 -2.33 11.01
C TYR A 442 -3.28 -2.26 11.79
N ALA A 443 -3.31 -2.27 13.13
CA ALA A 443 -2.14 -2.03 13.98
C ALA A 443 -0.94 -2.91 13.59
N PHE A 444 -1.18 -4.18 13.27
CA PHE A 444 -0.12 -5.15 13.04
C PHE A 444 -0.12 -5.75 11.63
N VAL A 445 -0.77 -5.10 10.65
CA VAL A 445 -0.86 -5.61 9.26
C VAL A 445 0.50 -5.59 8.56
N THR A 446 1.30 -4.53 8.73
CA THR A 446 2.59 -4.36 8.06
C THR A 446 3.79 -4.44 9.00
N SER A 447 3.58 -4.51 10.31
CA SER A 447 4.65 -4.61 11.32
C SER A 447 4.11 -5.20 12.61
N GLU A 448 4.81 -6.19 13.18
CA GLU A 448 4.43 -6.82 14.46
C GLU A 448 4.90 -6.01 15.68
N TYR A 449 5.70 -4.97 15.49
CA TYR A 449 6.27 -4.15 16.57
C TYR A 449 5.21 -3.23 17.20
N PRO A 450 5.42 -2.78 18.45
CA PRO A 450 4.38 -2.10 19.24
C PRO A 450 3.85 -0.83 18.58
N VAL A 451 2.59 -0.51 18.89
CA VAL A 451 1.93 0.74 18.53
C VAL A 451 1.68 1.57 19.79
N ILE A 452 1.98 2.87 19.74
CA ILE A 452 1.74 3.83 20.81
C ILE A 452 0.53 4.69 20.43
N LEU A 453 -0.45 4.77 21.32
CA LEU A 453 -1.58 5.70 21.21
C LEU A 453 -1.32 6.91 22.10
N SER A 454 -0.99 8.05 21.49
CA SER A 454 -0.92 9.34 22.16
C SER A 454 -2.34 9.87 22.34
N ILE A 455 -2.84 9.85 23.57
CA ILE A 455 -4.18 10.33 23.87
C ILE A 455 -4.12 11.79 24.33
N GLU A 456 -4.74 12.69 23.57
CA GLU A 456 -5.07 14.04 24.03
C GLU A 456 -6.47 14.03 24.64
N ASP A 457 -6.53 13.92 25.96
CA ASP A 457 -7.79 13.78 26.71
C ASP A 457 -8.38 15.14 27.10
N ASN A 458 -9.50 15.47 26.46
CA ASN A 458 -10.36 16.61 26.77
C ASN A 458 -11.73 16.15 27.32
N CYS A 459 -11.86 14.89 27.74
CA CYS A 459 -13.09 14.32 28.25
C CYS A 459 -13.32 14.65 29.74
N SER A 460 -14.59 14.74 30.13
CA SER A 460 -14.97 14.80 31.54
C SER A 460 -14.77 13.45 32.24
N VAL A 461 -14.63 13.42 33.57
CA VAL A 461 -14.34 12.20 34.34
C VAL A 461 -15.28 11.01 34.03
N PRO A 462 -16.61 11.18 33.89
CA PRO A 462 -17.49 10.09 33.46
C PRO A 462 -17.11 9.54 32.07
N PHE A 463 -16.76 10.40 31.11
CA PHE A 463 -16.33 10.00 29.79
C PHE A 463 -14.91 9.43 29.78
N GLN A 464 -14.02 9.82 30.69
CA GLN A 464 -12.72 9.16 30.87
C GLN A 464 -12.89 7.70 31.32
N ARG A 465 -13.85 7.43 32.21
CA ARG A 465 -14.19 6.05 32.62
C ARG A 465 -14.72 5.24 31.45
N LEU A 466 -15.61 5.85 30.65
CA LEU A 466 -16.11 5.25 29.43
C LEU A 466 -14.96 4.99 28.44
N MET A 467 -14.07 5.96 28.22
CA MET A 467 -12.91 5.84 27.33
C MET A 467 -12.03 4.65 27.73
N ALA A 468 -11.72 4.51 29.01
CA ALA A 468 -10.94 3.39 29.52
C ALA A 468 -11.66 2.04 29.31
N GLN A 469 -12.98 2.00 29.44
CA GLN A 469 -13.77 0.81 29.14
C GLN A 469 -13.72 0.48 27.64
N GLU A 470 -13.97 1.45 26.75
CA GLU A 470 -13.98 1.24 25.31
C GLU A 470 -12.62 0.80 24.78
N ILE A 471 -11.53 1.40 25.28
CA ILE A 471 -10.16 1.02 24.93
C ILE A 471 -9.89 -0.44 25.34
N LYS A 472 -10.25 -0.83 26.55
CA LYS A 472 -10.08 -2.22 27.02
C LYS A 472 -10.89 -3.21 26.19
N GLU A 473 -12.16 -2.91 25.93
CA GLU A 473 -13.04 -3.78 25.14
C GLU A 473 -12.54 -3.93 23.70
N ALA A 474 -12.25 -2.82 23.01
CA ALA A 474 -11.89 -2.84 21.61
C ALA A 474 -10.48 -3.41 21.37
N LEU A 475 -9.49 -3.04 22.19
CA LEU A 475 -8.10 -3.48 21.97
C LEU A 475 -7.80 -4.84 22.62
N GLY A 476 -8.55 -5.24 23.66
CA GLY A 476 -8.46 -6.57 24.26
C GLY A 476 -7.03 -6.99 24.58
N GLU A 477 -6.62 -8.16 24.10
CA GLU A 477 -5.29 -8.76 24.34
C GLU A 477 -4.10 -7.94 23.81
N TYR A 478 -4.34 -7.06 22.83
CA TYR A 478 -3.29 -6.21 22.28
C TYR A 478 -2.94 -5.07 23.24
N LEU A 479 -3.85 -4.65 24.12
CA LEU A 479 -3.58 -3.59 25.07
C LEU A 479 -2.56 -4.03 26.12
N LEU A 480 -1.50 -3.25 26.29
CA LEU A 480 -0.56 -3.42 27.42
C LEU A 480 -1.18 -2.80 28.69
N THR A 481 -1.54 -3.64 29.65
CA THR A 481 -2.20 -3.21 30.91
C THR A 481 -1.31 -3.35 32.15
N SER A 482 -0.15 -4.01 32.01
CA SER A 482 0.82 -4.23 33.08
C SER A 482 2.25 -4.25 32.53
N PRO A 483 3.26 -3.83 33.33
CA PRO A 483 4.67 -4.02 33.00
C PRO A 483 4.99 -5.48 32.68
N LEU A 484 5.98 -5.74 31.83
CA LEU A 484 6.35 -7.12 31.46
C LEU A 484 7.10 -7.80 32.60
N SER A 485 7.88 -7.04 33.37
CA SER A 485 8.53 -7.46 34.61
C SER A 485 8.37 -6.40 35.72
N LYS A 486 8.43 -6.83 36.98
CA LYS A 486 8.40 -5.94 38.14
C LYS A 486 9.74 -5.23 38.37
N ASP A 487 10.82 -5.80 37.85
CA ASP A 487 12.20 -5.33 38.07
C ASP A 487 12.75 -4.59 36.83
N GLU A 488 11.87 -4.05 35.99
CA GLU A 488 12.27 -3.29 34.80
C GLU A 488 13.04 -2.02 35.20
N THR A 489 14.30 -1.93 34.79
CA THR A 489 15.18 -0.76 35.00
C THR A 489 15.27 0.15 33.78
N HIS A 490 14.76 -0.30 32.64
CA HIS A 490 14.75 0.38 31.35
C HIS A 490 13.47 0.03 30.59
N LEU A 491 13.09 0.84 29.60
CA LEU A 491 11.94 0.53 28.76
C LEU A 491 12.14 -0.80 28.02
N PRO A 492 11.09 -1.65 27.91
CA PRO A 492 11.19 -2.90 27.19
C PRO A 492 11.58 -2.70 25.72
N SER A 493 12.16 -3.73 25.11
CA SER A 493 12.53 -3.70 23.71
C SER A 493 11.32 -3.82 22.77
N PRO A 494 11.42 -3.34 21.52
CA PRO A 494 10.40 -3.59 20.51
C PRO A 494 10.05 -5.08 20.36
N ALA A 495 11.04 -5.97 20.43
CA ALA A 495 10.83 -7.42 20.36
C ALA A 495 9.99 -7.96 21.53
N ALA A 496 10.21 -7.47 22.75
CA ALA A 496 9.44 -7.86 23.92
C ALA A 496 7.98 -7.37 23.87
N LEU A 497 7.73 -6.28 23.14
CA LEU A 497 6.44 -5.61 23.01
C LEU A 497 5.70 -5.95 21.70
N ARG A 498 6.07 -7.05 21.03
CA ARG A 498 5.38 -7.47 19.80
C ARG A 498 3.88 -7.64 20.02
N LYS A 499 3.10 -7.13 19.08
CA LYS A 499 1.63 -7.14 19.09
C LYS A 499 1.04 -6.48 20.35
N LYS A 500 1.74 -5.50 20.92
CA LYS A 500 1.23 -4.69 22.02
C LYS A 500 0.93 -3.26 21.60
N ILE A 501 -0.15 -2.73 22.15
CA ILE A 501 -0.58 -1.35 22.03
C ILE A 501 -0.38 -0.68 23.38
N ILE A 502 0.44 0.37 23.39
CA ILE A 502 0.82 1.15 24.55
C ILE A 502 -0.04 2.41 24.53
N LEU A 503 -0.66 2.74 25.66
CA LEU A 503 -1.30 4.03 25.84
C LEU A 503 -0.26 5.00 26.40
N LYS A 504 -0.18 6.20 25.84
CA LYS A 504 0.52 7.36 26.39
C LYS A 504 -0.55 8.33 26.87
N HIS A 505 -0.71 8.44 28.18
CA HIS A 505 -1.68 9.34 28.80
C HIS A 505 -1.17 9.94 30.11
N LYS A 506 -1.79 11.03 30.59
CA LYS A 506 -1.48 11.56 31.92
C LYS A 506 -1.80 10.51 33.00
N LYS A 507 -0.85 10.28 33.90
CA LYS A 507 -1.00 9.36 35.04
C LYS A 507 -1.16 10.15 36.33
N LEU A 508 -2.12 9.77 37.16
CA LEU A 508 -2.27 10.31 38.52
C LEU A 508 -1.09 9.84 39.37
N GLN A 509 -0.52 10.75 40.17
CA GLN A 509 0.46 10.37 41.17
C GLN A 509 -0.24 9.53 42.23
N LEU A 510 0.27 8.33 42.50
CA LEU A 510 -0.20 7.53 43.64
C LEU A 510 0.34 8.20 44.90
N GLU A 511 -0.53 8.70 45.77
CA GLU A 511 -0.12 9.14 47.10
C GLU A 511 0.34 7.91 47.91
N ASN A 512 1.67 7.75 48.01
CA ASN A 512 2.43 6.85 48.89
C ASN A 512 2.29 5.32 48.70
N ASP A 513 3.42 4.68 48.38
CA ASP A 513 3.72 3.25 48.50
C ASP A 513 3.71 2.72 49.97
N ASN A 514 2.89 3.28 50.87
CA ASN A 514 2.84 2.90 52.30
C ASN A 514 1.45 3.14 52.94
N ILE A 515 0.38 2.56 52.39
CA ILE A 515 -0.87 2.42 53.15
C ILE A 515 -1.21 0.94 53.28
N SER A 516 -0.95 0.42 54.48
CA SER A 516 -1.53 -0.80 55.01
C SER A 516 -3.05 -0.71 54.93
N LEU A 517 -3.66 -1.67 54.22
CA LEU A 517 -5.10 -1.89 54.10
C LEU A 517 -5.73 -2.11 55.49
N GLN A 518 -6.19 -1.04 56.14
CA GLN A 518 -7.21 -1.14 57.17
C GLN A 518 -8.23 -0.01 57.03
N SER A 519 -9.49 -0.43 56.92
CA SER A 519 -10.75 0.34 56.91
C SER A 519 -10.99 1.33 55.76
N ILE A 520 -11.38 0.82 54.60
CA ILE A 520 -12.24 1.55 53.64
C ILE A 520 -13.34 0.59 53.19
N ASP A 521 -14.59 1.07 53.24
CA ASP A 521 -15.86 0.38 53.01
C ASP A 521 -15.88 -0.48 51.73
N ASP A 522 -16.48 -1.68 51.81
CA ASP A 522 -16.34 -2.81 50.88
C ASP A 522 -16.86 -2.55 49.45
N GLY A 523 -17.50 -1.40 49.19
CA GLY A 523 -17.89 -0.96 47.85
C GLY A 523 -16.78 -0.26 47.05
N MET A 524 -15.75 0.27 47.71
CA MET A 524 -14.71 1.09 47.06
C MET A 524 -13.43 0.28 46.71
N LEU A 525 -13.24 -0.88 47.34
CA LEU A 525 -12.02 -1.68 47.23
C LEU A 525 -11.91 -2.47 45.92
N LEU A 526 -13.03 -2.73 45.23
CA LEU A 526 -13.07 -3.46 43.96
C LEU A 526 -12.59 -2.63 42.76
N ILE A 527 -12.51 -1.30 42.89
CA ILE A 527 -12.26 -0.40 41.76
C ILE A 527 -10.76 -0.01 41.66
N LEU A 528 -10.02 -0.04 42.78
CA LEU A 528 -8.58 0.29 42.78
C LEU A 528 -7.67 -0.92 42.54
N ASN A 529 -8.17 -2.15 42.69
CA ASN A 529 -7.36 -3.37 42.63
C ASN A 529 -7.17 -3.99 41.24
N ASN A 530 -7.79 -3.43 40.18
CA ASN A 530 -7.50 -3.86 38.82
C ASN A 530 -6.50 -2.92 38.16
N LYS A 531 -5.23 -3.26 38.38
CA LYS A 531 -4.03 -2.84 37.64
C LYS A 531 -4.36 -2.42 36.22
N CYS A 532 -4.61 -1.12 36.05
CA CYS A 532 -4.46 -0.45 34.78
C CYS A 532 -3.14 0.31 34.91
N ASN A 533 -2.03 -0.40 34.80
CA ASN A 533 -0.73 0.24 34.64
C ASN A 533 -0.70 0.71 33.17
N ILE A 534 -1.31 1.87 32.98
CA ILE A 534 -1.24 2.68 31.76
C ILE A 534 0.01 3.56 31.92
N PHE A 535 0.86 3.57 30.89
CA PHE A 535 2.11 4.33 30.85
C PHE A 535 1.89 5.80 30.44
#